data_AF-A0A430C9M0-F1
#
_entry.id   AF-A0A430C9M0-F1
#
_cell.length_a   1.000
_cell.length_b   1.000
_cell.length_c   1.000
_cell.angle_alpha   90.00
_cell.angle_beta   90.00
_cell.angle_gamma   90.00
#
_symmetry.space_group_name_H-M   'P 1'
#
loop_
_entity.id
_entity.type
_entity.pdbx_description
1 polymer ?
#
loop_
_entity_poly.entity_id
_entity_poly.type
_entity_poly.pdbx_seq_one_letter_code
_entity_poly.pdbx_strand_id
1 'polypeptide(L)' 'MPTPPRRRSRRAGDTPATPGRSEFAAAFLQRNRQYRAESARLGRDATADERAAFARQWGLSFRLSP' A
#
# COMPACT_ATOMS: atom_id res chain seq x y z
N MET A 1 30.48 3.25 32.39
CA MET A 1 29.32 2.56 31.80
C MET A 1 28.66 3.46 30.78
N PRO A 2 28.41 3.05 29.52
CA PRO A 2 27.64 3.85 28.59
C PRO A 2 26.17 3.38 28.54
N THR A 3 25.28 4.34 28.75
CA THR A 3 23.81 4.23 28.78
C THR A 3 23.25 3.75 27.43
N PRO A 4 22.24 2.85 27.39
CA PRO A 4 21.69 2.34 26.13
C PRO A 4 20.94 3.44 25.36
N PRO A 5 20.97 3.41 24.01
CA PRO A 5 20.29 4.39 23.18
C PRO A 5 18.77 4.27 23.35
N ARG A 6 18.21 5.30 23.99
CA ARG A 6 16.79 5.55 24.21
C ARG A 6 16.06 5.46 22.87
N ARG A 7 15.22 4.42 22.71
CA ARG A 7 14.34 4.20 21.54
C ARG A 7 13.63 5.51 21.20
N ARG A 8 13.98 6.11 20.06
CA ARG A 8 13.28 7.26 19.50
C ARG A 8 11.84 6.82 19.23
N SER A 9 10.92 7.31 20.06
CA SER A 9 9.49 7.25 19.85
C SER A 9 9.19 7.76 18.44
N ARG A 10 8.54 6.92 17.63
CA ARG A 10 7.98 7.26 16.32
C ARG A 10 6.90 8.32 16.54
N ARG A 11 7.31 9.60 16.62
CA ARG A 11 6.39 10.74 16.56
C ARG A 11 5.80 10.72 15.16
N ALA A 12 4.50 10.42 15.09
CA ALA A 12 3.63 10.85 14.01
C ALA A 12 3.65 12.38 14.00
N GLY A 13 4.62 12.95 13.29
CA GLY A 13 4.74 14.37 13.03
C GLY A 13 4.89 14.52 11.54
N ASP A 14 3.83 15.00 10.91
CA ASP A 14 3.84 15.78 9.67
C ASP A 14 4.86 15.30 8.61
N THR A 15 4.53 14.23 7.88
CA THR A 15 5.32 13.87 6.71
C THR A 15 4.96 14.79 5.54
N PRO A 16 5.96 15.44 4.92
CA PRO A 16 5.79 16.45 3.89
C PRO A 16 5.21 15.82 2.62
N ALA A 17 4.78 16.66 1.67
CA ALA A 17 4.22 16.35 0.34
C ALA A 17 5.17 15.57 -0.60
N THR A 18 5.89 14.58 -0.08
CA THR A 18 6.68 13.61 -0.82
C THR A 18 5.87 12.31 -0.83
N PRO A 19 5.47 11.80 -2.00
CA PRO A 19 4.77 10.53 -2.07
C PRO A 19 5.58 9.46 -1.34
N GLY A 20 4.95 8.76 -0.41
CA GLY A 20 5.57 7.64 0.28
C GLY A 20 5.87 6.50 -0.68
N ARG A 21 6.61 5.48 -0.23
CA ARG A 21 6.86 4.26 -1.02
C ARG A 21 5.56 3.63 -1.53
N SER A 22 4.47 3.76 -0.77
CA SER A 22 3.11 3.37 -1.11
C SER A 22 2.54 4.15 -2.29
N GLU A 23 2.64 5.48 -2.29
CA GLU A 23 2.18 6.33 -3.38
C GLU A 23 3.00 6.10 -4.66
N PHE A 24 4.32 5.92 -4.54
CA PHE A 24 5.15 5.57 -5.69
C PHE A 24 4.71 4.23 -6.30
N ALA A 25 4.57 3.18 -5.48
CA ALA A 25 4.08 1.89 -5.96
C ALA A 25 2.69 2.00 -6.60
N ALA A 26 1.80 2.81 -6.02
CA ALA A 26 0.48 3.08 -6.59
C ALA A 26 0.58 3.77 -7.97
N ALA A 27 1.48 4.74 -8.14
CA ALA A 27 1.68 5.43 -9.42
C ALA A 27 2.21 4.47 -10.51
N PHE A 28 3.10 3.53 -10.16
CA PHE A 28 3.56 2.49 -11.08
C PHE A 28 2.42 1.56 -11.52
N LEU A 29 1.59 1.11 -10.58
CA LEU A 29 0.41 0.29 -10.88
C LEU A 29 -0.60 1.05 -11.74
N GLN A 30 -0.81 2.35 -11.47
CA GLN A 30 -1.74 3.18 -12.24
C GLN A 30 -1.31 3.37 -13.70
N ARG A 31 -0.01 3.29 -13.99
CA ARG A 31 0.53 3.35 -15.36
C ARG A 31 0.45 2.00 -16.09
N ASN A 32 0.25 0.89 -15.38
CA ASN A 32 0.13 -0.45 -15.95
C ASN A 32 -1.27 -0.68 -16.54
N ARG A 33 -1.35 -0.93 -17.85
CA ARG A 33 -2.62 -1.16 -18.57
C ARG A 33 -3.35 -2.42 -18.11
N GLN A 34 -2.61 -3.47 -17.79
CA GLN A 34 -3.18 -4.73 -17.33
C GLN A 34 -3.78 -4.57 -15.93
N TYR A 35 -3.08 -3.89 -15.03
CA TYR A 35 -3.61 -3.53 -13.71
C TYR A 35 -4.91 -2.72 -13.83
N ARG A 36 -4.98 -1.75 -14.75
CA ARG A 36 -6.20 -0.97 -14.98
C ARG A 36 -7.36 -1.82 -15.51
N ALA A 37 -7.08 -2.75 -16.43
CA ALA A 37 -8.11 -3.63 -16.97
C ALA A 37 -8.64 -4.58 -15.88
N GLU A 38 -7.76 -5.19 -15.09
CA GLU A 38 -8.13 -6.07 -13.98
C GLU A 38 -8.81 -5.32 -12.84
N SER A 39 -8.33 -4.14 -12.47
CA SER A 39 -8.95 -3.27 -11.47
C SER A 39 -10.34 -2.80 -11.90
N ALA A 40 -10.56 -2.54 -13.20
CA ALA A 40 -11.87 -2.18 -13.72
C ALA A 40 -12.83 -3.38 -13.72
N ARG A 41 -12.32 -4.59 -14.01
CA ARG A 41 -13.07 -5.85 -13.90
C ARG A 41 -13.44 -6.19 -12.47
N LEU A 42 -12.60 -5.82 -11.50
CA LEU A 42 -12.85 -6.04 -10.08
C LEU A 42 -14.12 -5.34 -9.59
N GLY A 43 -14.62 -4.31 -10.30
CA GLY A 43 -15.92 -3.70 -10.01
C GLY A 43 -16.04 -3.15 -8.57
N ARG A 44 -17.20 -2.57 -8.26
CA ARG A 44 -17.47 -2.08 -6.90
C ARG A 44 -17.97 -3.19 -5.97
N ASP A 45 -18.44 -4.30 -6.56
CA ASP A 45 -19.08 -5.42 -5.86
C ASP A 45 -18.19 -6.66 -5.75
N ALA A 46 -16.90 -6.59 -6.10
CA ALA A 46 -15.99 -7.71 -5.87
C ALA A 46 -16.03 -8.15 -4.41
N THR A 47 -16.12 -9.46 -4.26
CA THR A 47 -16.06 -10.13 -2.97
C THR A 47 -14.73 -9.83 -2.28
N ALA A 48 -14.71 -9.94 -0.95
CA ALA A 48 -13.49 -9.75 -0.17
C ALA A 48 -12.36 -10.70 -0.63
N ASP A 49 -12.72 -11.92 -1.05
CA ASP A 49 -11.78 -12.91 -1.58
C ASP A 49 -11.20 -12.50 -2.93
N GLU A 50 -12.01 -11.98 -3.86
CA GLU A 50 -11.52 -11.46 -5.15
C GLU A 50 -10.59 -10.27 -4.95
N ARG A 51 -10.92 -9.38 -4.00
CA ARG A 51 -10.04 -8.27 -3.62
C ARG A 51 -8.75 -8.75 -2.99
N ALA A 52 -8.80 -9.78 -2.14
CA ALA A 52 -7.63 -10.38 -1.52
C ALA A 52 -6.74 -11.09 -2.55
N ALA A 53 -7.32 -11.84 -3.49
CA ALA A 53 -6.61 -12.47 -4.58
C ALA A 53 -5.93 -11.44 -5.49
N PHE A 54 -6.66 -10.39 -5.87
CA PHE A 54 -6.12 -9.26 -6.62
C PHE A 54 -4.96 -8.58 -5.88
N ALA A 55 -5.11 -8.35 -4.58
CA ALA A 55 -4.06 -7.72 -3.78
C ALA A 55 -2.82 -8.61 -3.63
N ARG A 56 -2.98 -9.94 -3.55
CA ARG A 56 -1.84 -10.88 -3.55
C ARG A 56 -1.12 -10.89 -4.89
N GLN A 57 -1.88 -10.89 -5.99
CA GLN A 57 -1.34 -10.86 -7.36
C GLN A 57 -0.51 -9.59 -7.62
N TRP A 58 -0.98 -8.44 -7.13
CA TRP A 58 -0.33 -7.15 -7.35
C TRP A 58 0.56 -6.68 -6.19
N GLY A 59 0.80 -7.51 -5.16
CA GLY A 59 1.62 -7.16 -4.00
C GLY A 59 1.03 -6.02 -3.14
N LEU A 60 -0.27 -5.76 -3.25
CA LEU A 60 -1.03 -4.76 -2.49
C LEU A 60 -1.50 -5.28 -1.11
N SER A 61 -0.96 -6.40 -0.65
CA SER A 61 -1.36 -7.10 0.58
C SER A 61 -1.28 -6.22 1.85
N PHE A 62 -0.51 -5.13 1.80
CA PHE A 62 -0.37 -4.16 2.89
C PHE A 62 -1.61 -3.25 3.08
N ARG A 63 -2.52 -3.18 2.11
CA ARG A 63 -3.76 -2.36 2.18
C ARG A 63 -4.98 -3.11 2.71
N LEU A 64 -4.88 -4.41 2.97
CA LEU A 64 -5.99 -5.24 3.45
C LEU A 64 -5.89 -5.65 4.92
N SER A 65 -4.96 -5.06 5.67
CA SER A 65 -5.02 -5.18 7.13
C SER A 65 -6.23 -4.39 7.63
N PRO A 66 -7.16 -5.02 8.39
CA PRO A 66 -8.23 -4.30 9.07
C PRO A 66 -7.68 -3.28 10.08
#